data_AF-A0A5C2H2N7-F1
#
_entry.id   AF-A0A5C2H2N7-F1
#
_cell.length_a   1.000
_cell.length_b   1.000
_cell.length_c   1.000
_cell.angle_alpha   90.00
_cell.angle_beta   90.00
_cell.angle_gamma   90.00
#
_symmetry.space_group_name_H-M   'P 1'
#
loop_
_entity.id
_entity.type
_entity.pdbx_description
1 polymer ?
#
loop_
_entity_poly.entity_id
_entity_poly.type
_entity_poly.pdbx_seq_one_letter_code
_entity_poly.pdbx_strand_id
1 'polypeptide(L)'
;MLEIASLIVINLLIAFAIGTVFGYVIAKGTSYKEVQNDNQSKNKTQSKRFPNSGVNPIFKKSSNLDNKPLVISSPKPSGKDNLKKIKGITNKIENDLNTLGIYHFEQIASWSSKNCDWIESFLLEPGCAKNNQWVEQAKILKSGKETIYSQKVENGEINVG
;
A
#
# COMPACT_ATOMS: atom_id res chain seq x y z
N MET A 1 3.43 18.26 47.57
CA MET A 1 3.67 19.11 46.38
C MET A 1 4.94 18.74 45.60
N LEU A 2 6.01 18.22 46.24
CA LEU A 2 7.27 17.87 45.55
C LEU A 2 7.23 16.57 44.71
N GLU A 3 6.37 15.61 45.03
CA GLU A 3 6.30 14.32 44.30
C GLU A 3 5.74 14.45 42.87
N ILE A 4 4.74 15.31 42.66
CA ILE A 4 4.15 15.56 41.34
C ILE A 4 5.16 16.29 40.43
N ALA A 5 5.98 17.17 41.02
CA ALA A 5 7.03 17.87 40.30
C ALA A 5 8.13 16.89 39.82
N SER A 6 8.49 15.90 40.63
CA SER A 6 9.50 14.89 40.27
C SER A 6 9.05 14.01 39.09
N LEU A 7 7.76 13.59 39.06
CA LEU A 7 7.21 12.82 37.93
C LEU A 7 7.20 13.60 36.61
N ILE A 8 6.90 14.91 36.65
CA ILE A 8 6.98 15.78 35.47
C ILE A 8 8.42 15.84 34.95
N VAL A 9 9.40 15.98 35.85
CA VAL A 9 10.81 16.09 35.48
C VAL A 9 11.33 14.77 34.88
N ILE A 10 10.92 13.62 35.41
CA ILE A 10 11.30 12.30 34.89
C ILE A 10 10.71 12.05 33.48
N ASN A 11 9.44 12.38 33.26
CA ASN A 11 8.82 12.25 31.95
C ASN A 11 9.47 13.16 30.89
N LEU A 12 9.89 14.37 31.28
CA LEU A 12 10.62 15.28 30.39
C LEU A 12 12.01 14.74 30.02
N LEU A 13 12.71 14.10 30.97
CA LEU A 13 13.99 13.45 30.70
C LEU A 13 13.87 12.27 29.73
N ILE A 14 12.84 11.44 29.90
CA ILE A 14 12.57 10.30 29.01
C ILE A 14 12.17 10.78 27.60
N ALA A 15 11.30 11.80 27.51
CA ALA A 15 10.93 12.40 26.23
C ALA A 15 12.14 13.02 25.51
N PHE A 16 13.05 13.65 26.26
CA PHE A 16 14.28 14.20 25.69
C PHE A 16 15.23 13.11 25.20
N ALA A 17 15.41 12.00 25.94
CA ALA A 17 16.23 10.88 25.50
C ALA A 17 15.66 10.22 24.22
N ILE A 18 14.35 10.02 24.15
CA ILE A 18 13.71 9.44 22.96
C ILE A 18 13.78 10.42 21.78
N GLY A 19 13.52 11.71 22.02
CA GLY A 19 13.56 12.76 21.00
C GLY A 19 14.96 12.98 20.43
N THR A 20 16.02 12.89 21.25
CA THR A 20 17.41 13.00 20.79
C THR A 20 17.83 11.77 19.98
N VAL A 21 17.42 10.56 20.35
CA VAL A 21 17.70 9.34 19.58
C VAL A 21 16.93 9.33 18.25
N PHE A 22 15.62 9.61 18.27
CA PHE A 22 14.82 9.71 17.04
C PHE A 22 15.28 10.87 16.15
N GLY A 23 15.58 12.02 16.74
CA GLY A 23 16.09 13.19 16.04
C GLY A 23 17.46 12.94 15.41
N TYR A 24 18.36 12.23 16.11
CA TYR A 24 19.68 11.88 15.58
C TYR A 24 19.61 10.90 14.40
N VAL A 25 18.64 9.97 14.42
CA VAL A 25 18.41 9.02 13.31
C VAL A 25 17.79 9.71 12.09
N ILE A 26 16.92 10.71 12.28
CA ILE A 26 16.31 11.48 11.17
C ILE A 26 17.29 12.55 10.63
N ALA A 27 18.13 13.16 11.47
CA ALA A 27 19.07 14.22 11.06
C ALA A 27 20.19 13.74 10.12
N LYS A 28 20.45 12.43 10.01
CA LYS A 28 21.43 11.88 9.05
C LYS A 28 20.87 11.58 7.66
N GLY A 29 19.57 11.73 7.46
CA GLY A 29 18.96 11.46 6.17
C GLY A 29 17.80 12.40 5.90
N THR A 30 18.04 13.38 5.04
CA THR A 30 17.18 13.80 3.91
C THR A 30 17.25 15.33 3.75
N SER A 31 17.95 15.78 2.71
CA SER A 31 17.86 17.17 2.24
C SER A 31 16.43 17.46 1.75
N TYR A 32 15.78 18.44 2.36
CA TYR A 32 14.53 19.00 1.87
C TYR A 32 14.78 19.80 0.59
N LYS A 33 13.90 19.64 -0.41
CA LYS A 33 13.76 20.59 -1.52
C LYS A 33 12.31 21.00 -1.72
N GLU A 34 12.21 22.29 -2.01
CA GLU A 34 11.07 23.20 -2.04
C GLU A 34 10.19 23.05 -3.30
N VAL A 35 8.93 23.51 -3.18
CA VAL A 35 7.83 23.40 -4.16
C VAL A 35 7.71 24.68 -4.99
N GLN A 36 7.50 24.58 -6.32
CA GLN A 36 6.80 25.60 -7.13
C GLN A 36 5.96 24.95 -8.26
N ASN A 37 4.92 25.67 -8.71
CA ASN A 37 3.58 25.12 -8.95
C ASN A 37 3.13 24.96 -10.42
N ASP A 38 3.54 25.69 -11.44
CA ASP A 38 2.47 26.22 -12.32
C ASP A 38 1.82 25.27 -13.37
N ASN A 39 0.49 25.20 -13.28
CA ASN A 39 -0.55 24.83 -14.27
C ASN A 39 -0.14 24.75 -15.77
N GLN A 40 -0.55 23.68 -16.47
CA GLN A 40 -1.62 23.73 -17.49
C GLN A 40 -1.88 22.42 -18.23
N SER A 41 -3.16 22.04 -18.19
CA SER A 41 -3.95 21.24 -19.14
C SER A 41 -3.46 21.21 -20.61
N LYS A 42 -3.47 20.02 -21.24
CA LYS A 42 -4.33 19.67 -22.41
C LYS A 42 -3.93 18.34 -23.09
N ASN A 43 -4.95 17.49 -23.24
CA ASN A 43 -5.31 16.61 -24.37
C ASN A 43 -4.26 16.08 -25.38
N LYS A 44 -4.52 14.82 -25.76
CA LYS A 44 -4.57 14.26 -27.14
C LYS A 44 -3.47 13.26 -27.54
N THR A 45 -3.92 12.01 -27.69
CA THR A 45 -3.74 11.13 -28.86
C THR A 45 -2.36 10.98 -29.50
N GLN A 46 -1.89 9.73 -29.50
CA GLN A 46 -1.13 9.02 -30.55
C GLN A 46 -0.45 9.90 -31.62
N SER A 47 0.88 9.91 -31.67
CA SER A 47 1.61 9.98 -32.95
C SER A 47 3.08 9.64 -32.75
N LYS A 48 3.59 8.79 -33.66
CA LYS A 48 5.00 8.62 -33.99
C LYS A 48 5.73 9.95 -34.06
N ARG A 49 6.95 9.99 -33.48
CA ARG A 49 8.20 10.57 -34.02
C ARG A 49 9.23 10.56 -32.91
N PHE A 50 10.33 9.86 -33.12
CA PHE A 50 11.55 10.04 -32.34
C PHE A 50 12.12 11.44 -32.65
N PRO A 51 12.49 12.24 -31.64
CA PRO A 51 13.63 13.11 -31.76
C PRO A 51 14.79 12.50 -30.97
N ASN A 52 15.91 12.29 -31.65
CA ASN A 52 17.20 12.07 -31.01
C ASN A 52 17.48 13.27 -30.11
N SER A 53 17.48 13.06 -28.80
CA SER A 53 18.03 14.00 -27.82
C SER A 53 18.61 13.15 -26.70
N GLY A 54 19.95 13.12 -26.66
CA GLY A 54 20.73 12.37 -25.68
C GLY A 54 20.52 12.90 -24.28
N VAL A 55 19.49 12.39 -23.60
CA VAL A 55 19.31 12.56 -22.16
C VAL A 55 19.24 11.18 -21.55
N ASN A 56 20.20 10.90 -20.65
CA ASN A 56 20.35 9.63 -19.95
C ASN A 56 19.00 9.15 -19.35
N PRO A 57 18.59 7.89 -19.53
CA PRO A 57 17.28 7.36 -19.10
C PRO A 57 17.12 7.21 -17.58
N ILE A 58 18.06 7.72 -16.78
CA ILE A 58 18.13 7.50 -15.33
C ILE A 58 16.98 8.21 -14.59
N PHE A 59 16.34 9.22 -15.19
CA PHE A 59 15.21 9.94 -14.60
C PHE A 59 13.83 9.40 -14.99
N LYS A 60 13.72 8.09 -15.28
CA LYS A 60 12.41 7.44 -15.49
C LYS A 60 11.97 6.61 -14.29
N LYS A 61 11.97 7.18 -13.08
CA LYS A 61 11.29 6.56 -11.92
C LYS A 61 10.99 7.57 -10.82
N SER A 62 10.10 8.53 -11.08
CA SER A 62 9.21 8.99 -10.02
C SER A 62 8.31 7.80 -9.70
N SER A 63 8.67 7.04 -8.67
CA SER A 63 7.83 5.98 -8.15
C SER A 63 6.53 6.62 -7.66
N ASN A 64 5.43 6.35 -8.37
CA ASN A 64 4.05 6.69 -8.05
C ASN A 64 3.70 6.44 -6.56
N LEU A 65 4.07 7.35 -5.65
CA LEU A 65 3.56 7.36 -4.28
C LEU A 65 2.06 7.73 -4.26
N ASP A 66 1.59 8.42 -5.30
CA ASP A 66 0.22 8.92 -5.44
C ASP A 66 -0.83 7.81 -5.63
N ASN A 67 -0.42 6.62 -6.07
CA ASN A 67 -1.34 5.49 -6.30
C ASN A 67 -1.24 4.41 -5.22
N LYS A 68 -0.58 4.69 -4.09
CA LYS A 68 -0.57 3.75 -2.98
C LYS A 68 -2.02 3.57 -2.50
N PRO A 69 -2.55 2.34 -2.44
CA PRO A 69 -3.90 2.11 -1.96
C PRO A 69 -4.06 2.49 -0.49
N LEU A 70 -5.31 2.64 -0.07
CA LEU A 70 -5.68 2.86 1.32
C LEU A 70 -5.22 1.68 2.19
N VAL A 71 -4.21 1.95 3.02
CA VAL A 71 -3.68 1.03 4.03
C VAL A 71 -4.15 1.46 5.41
N ILE A 72 -4.45 0.50 6.27
CA ILE A 72 -4.80 0.73 7.67
C ILE A 72 -3.72 0.09 8.55
N SER A 73 -3.34 0.76 9.65
CA SER A 73 -2.26 0.27 10.51
C SER A 73 -2.63 -1.00 11.29
N SER A 74 -3.92 -1.22 11.54
CA SER A 74 -4.44 -2.37 12.25
C SER A 74 -5.74 -2.87 11.62
N PRO A 75 -6.06 -4.17 11.71
CA PRO A 75 -7.36 -4.69 11.30
C PRO A 75 -8.50 -4.05 12.10
N LYS A 76 -9.72 -4.14 11.58
CA LYS A 76 -10.93 -3.68 12.29
C LYS A 76 -11.14 -4.58 13.52
N PRO A 77 -11.88 -4.14 14.55
CA PRO A 77 -12.20 -4.98 15.70
C PRO A 77 -12.95 -6.28 15.34
N SER A 78 -13.56 -6.35 14.15
CA SER A 78 -14.17 -7.57 13.59
C SER A 78 -13.15 -8.63 13.12
N GLY A 79 -11.84 -8.36 13.19
CA GLY A 79 -10.79 -9.25 12.69
C GLY A 79 -10.31 -8.89 11.29
N LYS A 80 -9.58 -9.80 10.63
CA LYS A 80 -9.15 -9.69 9.22
C LYS A 80 -9.98 -10.61 8.35
N ASP A 81 -10.23 -10.19 7.12
CA ASP A 81 -10.85 -11.05 6.11
C ASP A 81 -9.82 -12.06 5.58
N ASN A 82 -10.31 -13.22 5.11
CA ASN A 82 -9.47 -14.21 4.46
C ASN A 82 -9.26 -13.85 2.99
N LEU A 83 -8.18 -13.12 2.69
CA LEU A 83 -7.91 -12.60 1.34
C LEU A 83 -7.68 -13.72 0.32
N LYS A 84 -7.30 -14.91 0.78
CA LYS A 84 -7.14 -16.12 -0.06
C LYS A 84 -8.43 -16.57 -0.74
N LYS A 85 -9.59 -16.07 -0.32
CA LYS A 85 -10.88 -16.27 -1.02
C LYS A 85 -10.91 -15.60 -2.41
N ILE A 86 -9.97 -14.69 -2.70
CA ILE A 86 -9.78 -14.11 -4.04
C ILE A 86 -8.80 -14.98 -4.82
N LYS A 87 -9.15 -15.31 -6.06
CA LYS A 87 -8.28 -16.09 -6.94
C LYS A 87 -6.95 -15.37 -7.19
N GLY A 88 -5.85 -16.10 -7.10
CA GLY A 88 -4.50 -15.57 -7.33
C GLY A 88 -3.85 -14.93 -6.11
N ILE A 89 -4.56 -14.82 -4.98
CA ILE A 89 -3.94 -14.50 -3.69
C ILE A 89 -3.48 -15.81 -3.04
N THR A 90 -2.16 -15.99 -2.95
CA THR A 90 -1.52 -17.09 -2.20
C THR A 90 -1.25 -16.66 -0.76
N ASN A 91 -0.82 -17.59 0.11
CA ASN A 91 -0.53 -17.24 1.51
C ASN A 91 0.59 -16.22 1.62
N LYS A 92 1.60 -16.33 0.74
CA LYS A 92 2.68 -15.35 0.65
C LYS A 92 2.13 -13.96 0.32
N ILE A 93 1.30 -13.87 -0.72
CA ILE A 93 0.71 -12.59 -1.15
C ILE A 93 -0.17 -12.01 -0.04
N GLU A 94 -1.01 -12.83 0.60
CA GLU A 94 -1.83 -12.39 1.73
C GLU A 94 -0.96 -11.85 2.88
N ASN A 95 0.16 -12.50 3.20
CA ASN A 95 1.07 -12.01 4.23
C ASN A 95 1.73 -10.67 3.85
N ASP A 96 2.15 -10.54 2.60
CA ASP A 96 2.74 -9.29 2.07
C ASP A 96 1.70 -8.15 2.09
N LEU A 97 0.45 -8.43 1.75
CA LEU A 97 -0.68 -7.49 1.82
C LEU A 97 -1.03 -7.10 3.26
N ASN A 98 -1.08 -8.07 4.18
CA ASN A 98 -1.31 -7.81 5.60
C ASN A 98 -0.20 -6.93 6.17
N THR A 99 1.06 -7.18 5.80
CA THR A 99 2.22 -6.36 6.20
C THR A 99 2.10 -4.92 5.70
N LEU A 100 1.53 -4.72 4.51
CA LEU A 100 1.21 -3.39 3.99
C LEU A 100 0.08 -2.68 4.74
N GLY A 101 -0.74 -3.41 5.50
CA GLY A 101 -1.93 -2.87 6.15
C GLY A 101 -3.22 -3.07 5.34
N ILE A 102 -3.27 -4.10 4.49
CA ILE A 102 -4.46 -4.50 3.74
C ILE A 102 -4.99 -5.79 4.38
N TYR A 103 -6.12 -5.69 5.07
CA TYR A 103 -6.70 -6.77 5.85
C TYR A 103 -8.12 -7.13 5.42
N HIS A 104 -8.78 -6.30 4.61
CA HIS A 104 -10.21 -6.43 4.28
C HIS A 104 -10.47 -6.43 2.78
N PHE A 105 -11.50 -7.17 2.35
CA PHE A 105 -11.96 -7.13 0.95
C PHE A 105 -12.41 -5.73 0.53
N GLU A 106 -12.94 -4.95 1.47
CA GLU A 106 -13.34 -3.56 1.21
C GLU A 106 -12.20 -2.69 0.69
N GLN A 107 -10.99 -2.88 1.19
CA GLN A 107 -9.82 -2.13 0.73
C GLN A 107 -9.52 -2.47 -0.72
N ILE A 108 -9.46 -3.77 -1.04
CA ILE A 108 -9.18 -4.28 -2.40
C ILE A 108 -10.28 -3.85 -3.39
N ALA A 109 -11.55 -3.90 -2.96
CA ALA A 109 -12.70 -3.48 -3.76
C ALA A 109 -12.67 -2.01 -4.17
N SER A 110 -11.94 -1.16 -3.41
CA SER A 110 -11.79 0.27 -3.68
C SER A 110 -10.59 0.61 -4.58
N TRP A 111 -9.82 -0.38 -5.01
CA TRP A 111 -8.63 -0.15 -5.81
C TRP A 111 -8.96 0.30 -7.24
N SER A 112 -8.18 1.27 -7.70
CA SER A 112 -8.12 1.64 -9.11
C SER A 112 -7.10 0.78 -9.85
N SER A 113 -7.12 0.78 -11.19
CA SER A 113 -6.11 0.08 -12.00
C SER A 113 -4.68 0.47 -11.65
N LYS A 114 -4.46 1.75 -11.26
CA LYS A 114 -3.14 2.24 -10.85
C LYS A 114 -2.72 1.71 -9.48
N ASN A 115 -3.67 1.51 -8.56
CA ASN A 115 -3.40 0.91 -7.26
C ASN A 115 -3.02 -0.56 -7.42
N CYS A 116 -3.69 -1.27 -8.33
CA CYS A 116 -3.32 -2.64 -8.69
C CYS A 116 -1.89 -2.68 -9.23
N ASP A 117 -1.52 -1.81 -10.17
CA ASP A 117 -0.16 -1.72 -10.72
C ASP A 117 0.90 -1.46 -9.63
N TRP A 118 0.56 -0.61 -8.65
CA TRP A 118 1.42 -0.31 -7.51
C TRP A 118 1.63 -1.53 -6.62
N ILE A 119 0.54 -2.23 -6.27
CA ILE A 119 0.59 -3.44 -5.45
C ILE A 119 1.32 -4.57 -6.16
N GLU A 120 1.04 -4.79 -7.45
CA GLU A 120 1.74 -5.78 -8.26
C GLU A 120 3.25 -5.51 -8.30
N SER A 121 3.65 -4.24 -8.41
CA SER A 121 5.07 -3.84 -8.33
C SER A 121 5.68 -4.09 -6.95
N PHE A 122 4.92 -3.92 -5.87
CA PHE A 122 5.35 -4.23 -4.51
C PHE A 122 5.50 -5.73 -4.27
N LEU A 123 4.55 -6.52 -4.77
CA LEU A 123 4.54 -7.98 -4.66
C LEU A 123 5.55 -8.66 -5.58
N LEU A 124 6.16 -7.92 -6.52
CA LEU A 124 7.00 -8.42 -7.62
C LEU A 124 6.27 -9.42 -8.54
N GLU A 125 4.93 -9.37 -8.57
CA GLU A 125 4.07 -10.25 -9.35
C GLU A 125 3.24 -9.42 -10.35
N PRO A 126 3.84 -8.99 -11.48
CA PRO A 126 3.20 -8.09 -12.43
C PRO A 126 1.99 -8.74 -13.09
N GLY A 127 0.87 -8.02 -13.16
CA GLY A 127 -0.37 -8.45 -13.80
C GLY A 127 -1.22 -9.41 -12.96
N CYS A 128 -0.80 -9.82 -11.76
CA CYS A 128 -1.56 -10.78 -10.97
C CYS A 128 -2.94 -10.26 -10.56
N ALA A 129 -3.02 -9.01 -10.08
CA ALA A 129 -4.28 -8.44 -9.60
C ALA A 129 -5.25 -8.14 -10.76
N LYS A 130 -4.73 -7.69 -11.91
CA LYS A 130 -5.52 -7.46 -13.13
C LYS A 130 -5.99 -8.76 -13.79
N ASN A 131 -5.10 -9.73 -14.00
CA ASN A 131 -5.42 -10.99 -14.66
C ASN A 131 -6.44 -11.81 -13.88
N ASN A 132 -6.39 -11.73 -12.55
CA ASN A 132 -7.33 -12.42 -11.68
C ASN A 132 -8.51 -11.55 -11.25
N GLN A 133 -8.65 -10.31 -11.75
CA GLN A 133 -9.81 -9.46 -11.45
C GLN A 133 -10.06 -9.31 -9.93
N TRP A 134 -9.00 -9.02 -9.17
CA TRP A 134 -9.08 -8.97 -7.70
C TRP A 134 -10.13 -7.99 -7.21
N VAL A 135 -10.25 -6.83 -7.87
CA VAL A 135 -11.17 -5.77 -7.49
C VAL A 135 -12.63 -6.23 -7.64
N GLU A 136 -12.96 -6.90 -8.74
CA GLU A 136 -14.29 -7.43 -9.02
C GLU A 136 -14.67 -8.53 -8.01
N GLN A 137 -13.76 -9.47 -7.74
CA GLN A 137 -14.00 -10.53 -6.75
C GLN A 137 -14.15 -9.97 -5.33
N ALA A 138 -13.29 -9.02 -4.95
CA ALA A 138 -13.37 -8.36 -3.65
C ALA A 138 -14.70 -7.61 -3.47
N LYS A 139 -15.24 -6.99 -4.52
CA LYS A 139 -16.56 -6.35 -4.48
C LYS A 139 -17.67 -7.36 -4.18
N ILE A 140 -17.62 -8.54 -4.78
CA ILE A 140 -18.60 -9.62 -4.55
C ILE A 140 -18.52 -10.10 -3.09
N LEU A 141 -17.31 -10.39 -2.62
CA LEU A 141 -17.05 -10.86 -1.26
C LEU A 141 -17.42 -9.81 -0.21
N LYS A 142 -17.15 -8.52 -0.47
CA LYS A 142 -17.57 -7.40 0.39
C LYS A 142 -19.09 -7.36 0.56
N SER A 143 -19.86 -7.68 -0.48
CA SER A 143 -21.33 -7.72 -0.40
C SER A 143 -21.88 -8.94 0.34
N GLY A 144 -21.03 -9.79 0.92
CA GLY A 144 -21.42 -11.03 1.57
C GLY A 144 -21.83 -12.13 0.59
N LYS A 145 -21.51 -11.97 -0.71
CA LYS A 145 -21.73 -12.99 -1.72
C LYS A 145 -20.46 -13.81 -1.88
N GLU A 146 -20.62 -15.08 -2.15
CA GLU A 146 -19.50 -15.99 -2.39
C GLU A 146 -19.27 -16.17 -3.90
N THR A 147 -18.02 -16.33 -4.27
CA THR A 147 -17.64 -16.82 -5.60
C THR A 147 -17.47 -18.34 -5.54
N ILE A 148 -17.64 -19.01 -6.68
CA ILE A 148 -17.38 -20.46 -6.81
C ILE A 148 -15.98 -20.82 -6.30
N TYR A 149 -14.99 -19.95 -6.54
CA TYR A 149 -13.65 -20.13 -6.01
C TYR A 149 -13.62 -20.02 -4.48
N SER A 150 -14.21 -18.97 -3.90
CA SER A 150 -14.21 -18.81 -2.44
C SER A 150 -14.87 -19.97 -1.70
N GLN A 151 -15.94 -20.54 -2.25
CA GLN A 151 -16.61 -21.73 -1.69
C GLN A 151 -15.69 -22.93 -1.69
N LYS A 152 -14.99 -23.18 -2.80
CA LYS A 152 -14.04 -24.28 -2.90
C LYS A 152 -12.84 -24.11 -1.95
N VAL A 153 -12.39 -22.87 -1.71
CA VAL A 153 -11.32 -22.60 -0.72
C VAL A 153 -11.81 -22.93 0.69
N GLU A 154 -13.04 -22.55 1.01
CA GLU A 154 -13.66 -22.81 2.31
C GLU A 154 -13.94 -24.29 2.54
N ASN A 155 -14.35 -25.01 1.49
CA ASN A 155 -14.51 -26.46 1.51
C ASN A 155 -13.18 -27.23 1.55
N GLY A 156 -12.04 -26.53 1.43
CA GLY A 156 -10.71 -27.15 1.39
C GLY A 156 -10.36 -27.88 0.09
N GLU A 157 -11.18 -27.74 -0.96
CA GLU A 157 -10.93 -28.34 -2.28
C GLU A 157 -9.74 -27.70 -3.00
N ILE A 158 -9.46 -26.43 -2.70
CA ILE A 158 -8.30 -25.71 -3.23
C ILE A 158 -7.36 -25.37 -2.09
N ASN A 159 -6.20 -26.01 -2.12
CA ASN A 159 -5.12 -25.67 -1.22
C ASN A 159 -4.42 -24.41 -1.73
N VAL A 160 -4.65 -23.31 -1.03
CA VAL A 160 -3.93 -22.07 -1.24
C VAL A 160 -2.72 -22.11 -0.29
N GLY A 161 -1.55 -22.39 -0.89
CA GLY A 161 -0.26 -22.58 -0.22
C GLY A 161 0.39 -21.28 0.23
#